data_AF-A0A946KS90-F1
#
_entry.id   AF-A0A946KS90-F1
#
_cell.length_a   1.000
_cell.length_b   1.000
_cell.length_c   1.000
_cell.angle_alpha   90.00
_cell.angle_beta   90.00
_cell.angle_gamma   90.00
#
_symmetry.space_group_name_H-M   'P 1'
#
loop_
_entity.id
_entity.type
_entity.pdbx_description
1 polymer ?
#
loop_
_entity_poly.entity_id
_entity_poly.type
_entity_poly.pdbx_seq_one_letter_code
_entity_poly.pdbx_strand_id
1 'polypeptide(L)' 'MGGQSRDNLLDAFESTSFDLVIIGGGITGAGVARAASQRGLSVALLEAKDFSSGTSSKSSKLIHGGL' A
#
# COMPACT_ATOMS: atom_id res chain seq x y z
N MET A 1 -15.47 -9.91 -0.34
CA MET A 1 -14.53 -9.48 -1.40
C MET A 1 -13.80 -10.71 -1.89
N GLY A 2 -14.15 -11.23 -3.07
CA GLY A 2 -13.40 -12.33 -3.67
C GLY A 2 -12.04 -11.80 -4.10
N GLY A 3 -10.97 -12.26 -3.47
CA GLY A 3 -9.61 -11.89 -3.86
C GLY A 3 -9.26 -12.53 -5.19
N GLN A 4 -8.58 -11.79 -6.06
CA GLN A 4 -7.86 -12.41 -7.17
C GLN A 4 -6.78 -13.34 -6.60
N SER A 5 -6.49 -14.45 -7.28
CA SER A 5 -5.41 -15.35 -6.86
C SER A 5 -4.09 -14.57 -6.80
N ARG A 6 -3.25 -14.89 -5.81
CA ARG A 6 -1.91 -14.29 -5.62
C ARG A 6 -1.09 -14.38 -6.91
N ASP A 7 -1.18 -15.51 -7.59
CA ASP A 7 -0.42 -15.79 -8.81
C ASP A 7 -0.85 -14.87 -9.95
N ASN A 8 -2.17 -14.70 -10.17
CA ASN A 8 -2.69 -13.78 -11.19
C ASN A 8 -2.23 -12.33 -10.96
N LEU A 9 -2.15 -11.90 -9.69
CA LEU A 9 -1.65 -10.57 -9.36
C LEU A 9 -0.15 -10.43 -9.65
N LEU A 10 0.63 -11.48 -9.41
CA LEU A 10 2.06 -11.49 -9.72
C LEU A 10 2.29 -11.47 -11.23
N ASP A 11 1.55 -12.27 -12.00
CA ASP A 11 1.63 -12.28 -13.47
C ASP A 11 1.30 -10.90 -14.06
N ALA A 12 0.26 -10.25 -13.53
CA ALA A 12 -0.09 -8.89 -13.90
C ALA A 12 1.01 -7.88 -13.54
N PHE A 13 1.67 -8.06 -12.39
CA PHE A 13 2.79 -7.21 -11.95
C PHE A 13 4.03 -7.36 -12.84
N GLU A 14 4.36 -8.57 -13.26
CA GLU A 14 5.50 -8.83 -14.16
C GLU A 14 5.29 -8.26 -15.57
N SER A 15 4.03 -8.26 -16.03
CA SER A 15 3.66 -7.77 -17.36
C SER A 15 3.30 -6.28 -17.42
N THR A 16 3.27 -5.58 -16.27
CA THR A 16 2.90 -4.16 -16.19
C THR A 16 4.08 -3.30 -15.77
N SER A 17 4.34 -2.23 -16.52
CA SER A 17 5.23 -1.15 -16.06
C SER A 17 4.46 -0.17 -15.18
N PHE A 18 5.01 0.13 -14.00
CA PHE A 18 4.45 1.11 -13.07
C PHE A 18 5.34 2.35 -13.03
N ASP A 19 4.73 3.52 -12.92
CA ASP A 19 5.43 4.78 -12.72
C ASP A 19 6.05 4.86 -11.31
N LEU A 20 5.47 4.16 -10.34
CA LEU A 20 5.96 4.12 -8.96
C LEU A 20 5.68 2.76 -8.29
N VAL A 21 6.70 2.22 -7.63
CA VAL A 21 6.58 1.04 -6.76
C VAL A 21 6.83 1.45 -5.31
N ILE A 22 5.93 1.08 -4.41
CA ILE A 22 5.98 1.39 -2.97
C ILE A 22 6.13 0.09 -2.20
N ILE A 23 7.12 0.04 -1.30
CA ILE A 23 7.36 -1.11 -0.42
C ILE A 23 6.91 -0.75 1.00
N GLY A 24 5.92 -1.48 1.50
CA GLY A 24 5.33 -1.33 2.83
C GLY A 24 3.91 -0.74 2.79
N GLY A 25 2.93 -1.54 3.21
CA GLY A 25 1.51 -1.20 3.31
C GLY A 25 1.09 -0.63 4.67
N GLY A 26 1.99 0.08 5.35
CA GLY A 26 1.66 0.90 6.52
C GLY A 26 1.02 2.23 6.13
N ILE A 27 0.70 3.07 7.12
CA ILE A 27 0.02 4.36 6.90
C ILE A 27 0.80 5.29 5.95
N THR A 28 2.12 5.29 6.04
CA THR A 28 2.99 6.09 5.14
C THR A 28 2.85 5.61 3.69
N GLY A 29 3.03 4.30 3.44
CA GLY A 29 2.95 3.75 2.09
C GLY A 29 1.56 3.91 1.48
N ALA A 30 0.50 3.67 2.26
CA ALA A 30 -0.87 3.90 1.82
C ALA A 30 -1.14 5.38 1.47
N GLY A 31 -0.63 6.32 2.27
CA GLY A 31 -0.74 7.75 2.01
C GLY A 31 -0.02 8.17 0.72
N VAL A 32 1.20 7.67 0.51
CA VAL A 32 1.98 7.93 -0.71
C VAL A 32 1.28 7.32 -1.93
N ALA A 33 0.80 6.08 -1.84
CA ALA A 33 0.09 5.42 -2.92
C ALA A 33 -1.14 6.23 -3.36
N ARG A 34 -1.97 6.65 -2.39
CA ARG A 34 -3.13 7.51 -2.65
C ARG A 34 -2.73 8.81 -3.32
N ALA A 35 -1.70 9.50 -2.82
CA ALA A 35 -1.27 10.77 -3.38
C ALA A 35 -0.71 10.63 -4.80
N ALA A 36 0.04 9.57 -5.09
CA ALA A 36 0.58 9.29 -6.41
C ALA A 36 -0.52 8.89 -7.40
N SER A 37 -1.44 7.99 -7.02
CA SER A 37 -2.57 7.60 -7.87
C SER A 37 -3.49 8.79 -8.18
N GLN A 38 -3.72 9.69 -7.22
CA GLN A 38 -4.49 10.92 -7.45
C GLN A 38 -3.84 11.88 -8.46
N ARG A 39 -2.55 11.73 -8.73
CA ARG A 39 -1.80 12.49 -9.75
C ARG A 39 -1.74 11.76 -11.09
N GLY A 40 -2.45 10.64 -11.23
CA GLY A 40 -2.53 9.86 -12.47
C GLY A 40 -1.40 8.87 -12.68
N LEU A 41 -0.53 8.65 -11.69
CA LEU A 41 0.52 7.64 -11.79
C LEU A 41 -0.08 6.24 -11.68
N SER A 42 0.43 5.31 -12.48
CA SER A 42 0.29 3.88 -12.24
C SER A 42 1.16 3.47 -11.05
N VAL A 43 0.54 2.96 -9.99
CA VAL A 43 1.22 2.70 -8.70
C VAL A 43 1.04 1.24 -8.31
N ALA A 44 2.16 0.60 -7.99
CA ALA A 44 2.20 -0.69 -7.32
C ALA A 44 2.55 -0.49 -5.84
N LEU A 45 1.78 -1.08 -4.93
CA LEU A 45 2.10 -1.13 -3.51
C LEU A 45 2.18 -2.58 -3.05
N LEU A 46 3.30 -2.93 -2.42
CA LEU A 46 3.59 -4.27 -1.94
C LEU A 46 3.72 -4.28 -0.42
N GLU A 47 3.06 -5.22 0.23
CA GLU A 47 3.19 -5.47 1.67
C GLU A 47 3.59 -6.94 1.88
N ALA A 48 4.53 -7.19 2.79
CA ALA A 48 5.05 -8.53 3.04
C ALA A 48 4.06 -9.40 3.82
N LYS A 49 3.17 -8.77 4.60
CA LYS A 49 2.16 -9.43 5.42
C LYS A 49 0.76 -8.98 5.00
N ASP A 50 0.00 -8.44 5.94
CA ASP A 50 -1.28 -7.79 5.69
C ASP A 50 -1.13 -6.27 5.84
N PHE A 51 -2.04 -5.51 5.22
CA PHE A 51 -2.06 -4.06 5.31
C PHE A 51 -2.10 -3.61 6.78
N SER A 52 -1.36 -2.55 7.11
CA SER A 52 -1.24 -1.99 8.46
C SER A 52 -0.63 -2.93 9.53
N SER A 53 -0.19 -4.15 9.19
CA SER A 53 0.30 -5.15 10.17
C SER A 53 1.54 -4.74 10.99
N GLY A 54 2.27 -3.70 10.54
CA GLY A 54 3.39 -3.09 11.27
C GLY A 54 2.97 -2.12 12.38
N THR A 55 3.79 -1.09 12.63
CA THR A 55 3.52 -0.06 13.67
C THR A 55 2.19 0.66 13.48
N SER A 56 1.71 0.77 12.24
CA SER A 56 0.44 1.44 11.91
C SER A 56 -0.79 0.85 12.61
N SER A 57 -0.79 -0.43 12.96
CA SER A 57 -1.88 -1.06 13.74
C SER A 57 -1.65 -1.00 15.27
N LYS A 58 -0.42 -0.69 15.70
CA LYS A 58 0.05 -0.75 17.09
C LYS A 58 0.18 0.62 17.76
N SER A 59 -0.58 1.61 17.31
CA SER A 59 -0.66 2.92 17.97
C SER A 59 -1.66 2.91 19.14
N SER A 60 -1.69 4.03 19.89
CA SER A 60 -2.74 4.34 20.86
C SER A 60 -4.12 4.52 20.20
N LYS A 61 -4.20 4.56 18.86
CA LYS A 61 -5.42 4.84 18.08
C LYS A 61 -6.05 6.19 18.42
N LEU A 62 -5.23 7.11 18.92
CA LEU A 62 -5.60 8.50 19.18
C LEU A 62 -4.88 9.42 18.20
N ILE A 63 -5.61 10.39 17.68
CA ILE A 63 -5.04 11.48 16.89
C ILE A 63 -4.90 12.65 17.84
N HIS A 64 -3.66 13.03 18.18
CA HIS A 64 -3.38 14.14 19.08
C HIS A 64 -2.24 15.01 18.57
N GLY A 65 -2.26 16.30 18.92
CA GLY A 65 -1.19 17.25 18.61
C GLY A 65 0.04 17.17 19.53
N GLY A 66 -0.06 16.45 20.65
CA GLY A 66 1.05 16.24 21.60
C GLY A 66 1.09 17.27 22.73
N LEU A 67 -0.08 17.62 23.25
CA LEU A 67 -0.23 18.45 24.46
C LEU A 67 0.11 17.66 25.72
#